data_AF-A0A7J5EX24-F1
#
_entry.id   AF-A0A7J5EX24-F1
#
_cell.length_a   1.000
_cell.length_b   1.000
_cell.length_c   1.000
_cell.angle_alpha   90.00
_cell.angle_beta   90.00
_cell.angle_gamma   90.00
#
_symmetry.space_group_name_H-M   'P 1'
#
loop_
_entity.id
_entity.type
_entity.pdbx_description
1 polymer ?
#
loop_
_entity_poly.entity_id
_entity_poly.type
_entity_poly.pdbx_seq_one_letter_code
_entity_poly.pdbx_strand_id
1 'polypeptide(L)'
;MSFSDELAARSQDRLAAIIDAGKGAAGDADAKALLQVALVNEISVSELAASWVASTPEIDVKLAFARQAGDEAGHFQLVAERLRALGFDVDGFVPPAANPLFQHLATLGSTVERVAAGLFALESIAYGVNENFIAYCRAHGDDETVRLYETIIQPEEREHQAIGRA
;
A
#
# COMPACT_ATOMS: atom_id res chain seq x y z
N MET A 1 -2.14 -12.85 -25.18
CA MET A 1 -2.08 -11.73 -24.22
C MET A 1 -3.29 -11.90 -23.32
N SER A 2 -3.08 -12.09 -22.01
CA SER A 2 -4.17 -12.31 -21.05
C SER A 2 -4.79 -10.98 -20.61
N PHE A 3 -5.99 -11.02 -20.02
CA PHE A 3 -6.61 -9.84 -19.41
C PHE A 3 -5.72 -9.22 -18.32
N SER A 4 -5.03 -10.06 -17.53
CA SER A 4 -4.08 -9.62 -16.51
C SER A 4 -2.88 -8.89 -17.13
N ASP A 5 -2.40 -9.31 -18.31
CA ASP A 5 -1.32 -8.62 -19.03
C ASP A 5 -1.78 -7.24 -19.55
N GLU A 6 -3.01 -7.16 -20.07
CA GLU A 6 -3.58 -5.89 -20.53
C GLU A 6 -3.85 -4.92 -19.38
N LEU A 7 -4.37 -5.42 -18.25
CA LEU A 7 -4.55 -4.63 -17.04
C LEU A 7 -3.21 -4.15 -16.51
N ALA A 8 -2.19 -5.02 -16.46
CA ALA A 8 -0.85 -4.64 -16.05
C ALA A 8 -0.25 -3.53 -16.92
N ALA A 9 -0.34 -3.67 -18.25
CA ALA A 9 0.18 -2.66 -19.18
C ALA A 9 -0.55 -1.32 -19.03
N ARG A 10 -1.89 -1.34 -18.96
CA ARG A 10 -2.70 -0.12 -18.79
C ARG A 10 -2.50 0.54 -17.42
N SER A 11 -2.34 -0.27 -16.38
CA SER A 11 -1.98 0.21 -15.05
C SER A 11 -0.61 0.86 -15.14
N GLN A 12 0.43 0.18 -15.63
CA GLN A 12 1.80 0.71 -15.68
C GLN A 12 1.89 2.08 -16.37
N ASP A 13 1.21 2.27 -17.52
CA ASP A 13 1.18 3.55 -18.23
C ASP A 13 0.53 4.69 -17.41
N ARG A 14 -0.55 4.38 -16.67
CA ARG A 14 -1.27 5.36 -15.83
C ARG A 14 -0.60 5.59 -14.48
N LEU A 15 0.01 4.55 -13.92
CA LEU A 15 0.68 4.58 -12.63
C LEU A 15 2.01 5.30 -12.72
N ALA A 16 2.72 5.22 -13.84
CA ALA A 16 3.96 5.97 -14.05
C ALA A 16 3.79 7.46 -13.76
N ALA A 17 2.68 8.08 -14.19
CA ALA A 17 2.39 9.49 -13.93
C ALA A 17 2.13 9.81 -12.44
N ILE A 18 1.49 8.88 -11.72
CA ILE A 18 1.20 9.02 -10.27
C ILE A 18 2.50 8.85 -9.46
N ILE A 19 3.29 7.84 -9.81
CA ILE A 19 4.59 7.53 -9.22
C ILE A 19 5.58 8.69 -9.45
N ASP A 20 5.58 9.30 -10.64
CA ASP A 20 6.47 10.41 -11.00
C ASP A 20 6.10 11.72 -10.28
N ALA A 21 4.81 11.97 -10.03
CA ALA A 21 4.35 13.11 -9.23
C ALA A 21 4.89 13.10 -7.79
N GLY A 22 5.24 11.92 -7.26
CA GLY A 22 5.85 11.77 -5.93
C GLY A 22 7.31 12.23 -5.83
N LYS A 23 8.00 12.52 -6.95
CA LYS A 23 9.44 12.87 -6.96
C LYS A 23 9.74 14.32 -6.57
N GLY A 24 8.74 15.18 -6.41
CA GLY A 24 8.89 16.64 -6.42
C GLY A 24 9.17 17.34 -5.08
N ALA A 25 9.17 16.65 -3.94
CA ALA A 25 9.31 17.31 -2.64
C ALA A 25 10.21 16.47 -1.74
N ALA A 26 11.46 16.91 -1.47
CA ALA A 26 12.06 16.53 -0.21
C ALA A 26 13.36 17.21 0.30
N GLY A 27 13.37 17.58 1.59
CA GLY A 27 14.46 17.57 2.57
C GLY A 27 14.05 16.75 3.83
N ASP A 28 14.79 16.79 4.95
CA ASP A 28 14.61 15.88 6.12
C ASP A 28 13.19 15.87 6.75
N ALA A 29 12.46 16.98 6.67
CA ALA A 29 11.06 17.07 7.09
C ALA A 29 10.11 16.22 6.23
N ASP A 30 10.54 15.84 5.03
CA ASP A 30 9.72 15.14 4.05
C ASP A 30 9.72 13.62 4.26
N ALA A 31 10.78 13.00 4.80
CA ALA A 31 10.77 11.57 5.13
C ALA A 31 9.67 11.22 6.16
N LYS A 32 9.57 12.03 7.22
CA LYS A 32 8.53 11.89 8.24
C LYS A 32 7.13 12.14 7.68
N ALA A 33 6.99 13.13 6.78
CA ALA A 33 5.70 13.41 6.14
C ALA A 33 5.28 12.25 5.21
N LEU A 34 6.21 11.68 4.45
CA LEU A 34 5.97 10.51 3.60
C LEU A 34 5.59 9.28 4.42
N LEU A 35 6.24 9.05 5.57
CA LEU A 35 5.85 7.97 6.50
C LEU A 35 4.46 8.20 7.10
N GLN A 36 4.03 9.43 7.37
CA GLN A 36 2.66 9.72 7.82
C GLN A 36 1.64 9.40 6.72
N VAL A 37 1.97 9.69 5.46
CA VAL A 37 1.14 9.31 4.32
C VAL A 37 1.07 7.78 4.19
N ALA A 38 2.20 7.09 4.30
CA ALA A 38 2.25 5.63 4.30
C ALA A 38 1.37 5.07 5.44
N LEU A 39 1.51 5.58 6.66
CA LEU A 39 0.71 5.17 7.82
C LEU A 39 -0.80 5.23 7.57
N VAL A 40 -1.28 6.29 6.91
CA VAL A 40 -2.70 6.41 6.51
C VAL A 40 -3.07 5.38 5.44
N ASN A 41 -2.16 5.10 4.50
CA ASN A 41 -2.38 4.10 3.45
C ASN A 41 -2.50 2.69 4.04
N GLU A 42 -1.55 2.28 4.90
CA GLU A 42 -1.52 0.94 5.53
C GLU A 42 -2.88 0.62 6.20
N ILE A 43 -3.38 1.53 7.03
CA ILE A 43 -4.67 1.29 7.72
C ILE A 43 -5.86 1.33 6.76
N SER A 44 -5.81 2.18 5.72
CA SER A 44 -6.90 2.26 4.73
C SER A 44 -7.00 0.98 3.88
N VAL A 45 -5.86 0.40 3.49
CA VAL A 45 -5.82 -0.86 2.74
C VAL A 45 -6.22 -2.02 3.64
N SER A 46 -5.74 -2.06 4.88
CA SER A 46 -6.14 -3.06 5.87
C SER A 46 -7.67 -3.09 6.06
N GLU A 47 -8.29 -1.94 6.29
CA GLU A 47 -9.74 -1.83 6.49
C GLU A 47 -10.53 -2.19 5.23
N LEU A 48 -10.06 -1.77 4.05
CA LEU A 48 -10.68 -2.11 2.78
C LEU A 48 -10.68 -3.63 2.55
N ALA A 49 -9.53 -4.28 2.69
CA ALA A 49 -9.41 -5.73 2.53
C ALA A 49 -10.29 -6.47 3.54
N ALA A 50 -10.27 -6.06 4.81
CA ALA A 50 -11.10 -6.63 5.87
C ALA A 50 -12.61 -6.53 5.54
N SER A 51 -13.05 -5.41 4.96
CA SER A 51 -14.46 -5.20 4.57
C SER A 51 -14.95 -6.22 3.52
N TRP A 52 -14.04 -6.72 2.68
CA TRP A 52 -14.37 -7.69 1.63
C TRP A 52 -14.36 -9.14 2.12
N VAL A 53 -13.60 -9.46 3.18
CA VAL A 53 -13.48 -10.84 3.71
C VAL A 53 -14.84 -11.51 3.95
N ALA A 54 -15.76 -10.82 4.63
CA ALA A 54 -17.04 -11.42 4.99
C ALA A 54 -17.93 -11.73 3.77
N SER A 55 -17.89 -10.87 2.75
CA SER A 55 -18.80 -10.92 1.61
C SER A 55 -18.26 -11.66 0.38
N THR A 56 -16.96 -11.97 0.33
CA THR A 56 -16.36 -12.76 -0.75
C THR A 56 -16.71 -14.26 -0.58
N PRO A 57 -17.31 -14.92 -1.60
CA PRO A 57 -17.69 -16.33 -1.52
C PRO A 57 -16.54 -17.31 -1.80
N GLU A 58 -15.59 -16.95 -2.66
CA GLU A 58 -14.44 -17.79 -2.99
C GLU A 58 -13.46 -17.86 -1.81
N ILE A 59 -13.19 -19.08 -1.31
CA ILE A 59 -12.41 -19.28 -0.07
C ILE A 59 -10.95 -18.86 -0.22
N ASP A 60 -10.33 -19.18 -1.35
CA ASP A 60 -8.97 -18.75 -1.68
C ASP A 60 -8.85 -17.22 -1.71
N VAL A 61 -9.78 -16.52 -2.37
CA VAL A 61 -9.81 -15.06 -2.41
C VAL A 61 -10.11 -14.46 -1.04
N LYS A 62 -11.00 -15.08 -0.26
CA LYS A 62 -11.28 -14.69 1.12
C LYS A 62 -10.03 -14.77 2.00
N LEU A 63 -9.26 -15.85 1.87
CA LEU A 63 -8.00 -16.02 2.58
C LEU A 63 -6.94 -15.00 2.13
N ALA A 64 -6.91 -14.65 0.84
CA ALA A 64 -6.04 -13.61 0.32
C ALA A 64 -6.37 -12.23 0.93
N PHE A 65 -7.64 -11.83 0.97
CA PHE A 65 -8.03 -10.56 1.62
C PHE A 65 -7.79 -10.58 3.14
N ALA A 66 -8.00 -11.71 3.81
CA ALA A 66 -7.71 -11.81 5.24
C ALA A 66 -6.21 -11.69 5.54
N ARG A 67 -5.37 -12.24 4.66
CA ARG A 67 -3.91 -12.08 4.73
C ARG A 67 -3.51 -10.64 4.50
N GLN A 68 -3.94 -10.03 3.38
CA GLN A 68 -3.67 -8.62 3.08
C GLN A 68 -4.09 -7.72 4.25
N ALA A 69 -5.30 -7.88 4.77
CA ALA A 69 -5.76 -7.08 5.91
C ALA A 69 -4.84 -7.18 7.14
N GLY A 70 -4.31 -8.38 7.41
CA GLY A 70 -3.39 -8.62 8.52
C GLY A 70 -1.98 -8.07 8.27
N ASP A 71 -1.44 -8.28 7.07
CA ASP A 71 -0.10 -7.82 6.70
C ASP A 71 -0.03 -6.28 6.74
N GLU A 72 -1.02 -5.60 6.17
CA GLU A 72 -1.17 -4.14 6.16
C GLU A 72 -1.35 -3.55 7.57
N ALA A 73 -2.08 -4.26 8.45
CA ALA A 73 -2.14 -3.89 9.86
C ALA A 73 -0.78 -4.05 10.57
N GLY A 74 0.01 -5.04 10.16
CA GLY A 74 1.39 -5.21 10.61
C GLY A 74 2.31 -4.10 10.09
N HIS A 75 2.19 -3.72 8.81
CA HIS A 75 2.93 -2.61 8.21
C HIS A 75 2.61 -1.30 8.90
N PHE A 76 1.35 -1.04 9.20
CA PHE A 76 0.93 0.10 10.02
C PHE A 76 1.71 0.16 11.34
N GLN A 77 1.84 -0.96 12.05
CA GLN A 77 2.56 -1.01 13.32
C GLN A 77 4.06 -0.71 13.14
N LEU A 78 4.68 -1.23 12.07
CA LEU A 78 6.08 -1.00 11.76
C LEU A 78 6.37 0.46 11.40
N VAL A 79 5.53 1.05 10.54
CA VAL A 79 5.61 2.46 10.13
C VAL A 79 5.36 3.37 11.32
N ALA A 80 4.37 3.05 12.16
CA ALA A 80 4.08 3.77 13.40
C ALA A 80 5.29 3.76 14.34
N GLU A 81 5.92 2.61 14.56
CA GLU A 81 7.11 2.53 15.41
C GLU A 81 8.28 3.34 14.83
N ARG A 82 8.47 3.31 13.51
CA ARG A 82 9.47 4.15 12.86
C ARG A 82 9.19 5.64 13.05
N LEU A 83 7.94 6.07 12.88
CA LEU A 83 7.50 7.44 13.13
C LEU A 83 7.73 7.87 14.59
N ARG A 84 7.44 6.98 15.55
CA ARG A 84 7.72 7.22 16.97
C ARG A 84 9.22 7.42 17.22
N ALA A 85 10.07 6.59 16.63
CA ALA A 85 11.53 6.74 16.72
C ALA A 85 12.03 8.08 16.12
N LEU A 86 11.32 8.61 15.12
CA LEU A 86 11.57 9.93 14.54
C LEU A 86 10.94 11.08 15.34
N GLY A 87 10.27 10.80 16.47
CA GLY A 87 9.66 11.80 17.36
C GLY A 87 8.28 12.30 16.90
N PHE A 88 7.52 11.49 16.17
CA PHE A 88 6.10 11.73 15.90
C PHE A 88 5.23 11.16 17.03
N ASP A 89 4.15 11.88 17.40
CA ASP A 89 3.17 11.40 18.38
C ASP A 89 2.16 10.46 17.72
N VAL A 90 2.49 9.17 17.75
CA VAL A 90 1.63 8.10 17.22
C VAL A 90 0.39 7.89 18.08
N ASP A 91 0.47 8.12 19.38
CA ASP A 91 -0.63 7.80 20.30
C ASP A 91 -1.79 8.79 20.14
N GLY A 92 -1.49 10.01 19.68
CA GLY A 92 -2.46 11.01 19.25
C GLY A 92 -2.91 10.89 17.79
N PHE A 93 -2.44 9.89 17.03
CA PHE A 93 -2.80 9.73 15.63
C PHE A 93 -4.27 9.35 15.47
N VAL A 94 -4.96 10.08 14.59
CA VAL A 94 -6.32 9.78 14.17
C VAL A 94 -6.31 9.66 12.65
N PRO A 95 -6.65 8.48 12.08
CA PRO A 95 -6.75 8.33 10.65
C PRO A 95 -7.74 9.36 10.07
N PRO A 96 -7.40 10.04 8.97
CA PRO A 96 -8.37 10.88 8.28
C PRO A 96 -9.51 10.02 7.73
N ALA A 97 -10.64 10.66 7.41
CA ALA A 97 -11.71 9.97 6.70
C ALA A 97 -11.19 9.41 5.37
N ALA A 98 -11.70 8.24 4.98
CA ALA A 98 -11.35 7.60 3.71
C ALA A 98 -11.45 8.59 2.55
N ASN A 99 -10.40 8.65 1.72
CA ASN A 99 -10.40 9.50 0.54
C ASN A 99 -11.37 8.97 -0.54
N PRO A 100 -11.70 9.76 -1.59
CA PRO A 100 -12.65 9.34 -2.62
C PRO A 100 -12.31 8.03 -3.33
N LEU A 101 -11.02 7.66 -3.44
CA LEU A 101 -10.60 6.38 -4.01
C LEU A 101 -11.06 5.23 -3.12
N PHE A 102 -10.68 5.22 -1.84
CA PHE A 102 -11.08 4.16 -0.91
C PHE A 102 -12.60 4.10 -0.69
N GLN A 103 -13.28 5.25 -0.69
CA GLN A 103 -14.74 5.30 -0.69
C GLN A 103 -15.35 4.58 -1.90
N HIS A 104 -14.82 4.82 -3.10
CA HIS A 104 -15.28 4.14 -4.31
C HIS A 104 -14.97 2.64 -4.27
N LEU A 105 -13.74 2.26 -3.89
CA LEU A 105 -13.33 0.86 -3.81
C LEU A 105 -14.21 0.05 -2.86
N ALA A 106 -14.61 0.63 -1.73
CA ALA A 106 -15.52 -0.02 -0.78
C ALA A 106 -16.89 -0.37 -1.39
N THR A 107 -17.29 0.27 -2.50
CA THR A 107 -18.55 -0.03 -3.20
C THR A 107 -18.48 -1.21 -4.17
N LEU A 108 -17.28 -1.74 -4.45
CA LEU A 108 -17.11 -2.82 -5.42
C LEU A 108 -17.82 -4.10 -4.96
N GLY A 109 -18.66 -4.64 -5.84
CA GLY A 109 -19.56 -5.74 -5.53
C GLY A 109 -19.06 -7.11 -5.96
N SER A 110 -18.28 -7.18 -7.04
CA SER A 110 -17.80 -8.46 -7.56
C SER A 110 -16.42 -8.84 -7.06
N THR A 111 -16.17 -10.14 -6.91
CA THR A 111 -14.84 -10.68 -6.54
C THR A 111 -13.77 -10.21 -7.51
N VAL A 112 -14.04 -10.25 -8.83
CA VAL A 112 -13.07 -9.86 -9.86
C VAL A 112 -12.67 -8.39 -9.74
N GLU A 113 -13.63 -7.48 -9.53
CA GLU A 113 -13.33 -6.06 -9.34
C GLU A 113 -12.46 -5.83 -8.10
N ARG A 114 -12.75 -6.52 -6.99
CA ARG A 114 -12.00 -6.38 -5.74
C ARG A 114 -10.57 -6.90 -5.85
N VAL A 115 -10.39 -8.06 -6.48
CA VAL A 115 -9.06 -8.63 -6.73
C VAL A 115 -8.26 -7.72 -7.66
N ALA A 116 -8.86 -7.27 -8.76
CA ALA A 116 -8.20 -6.38 -9.71
C ALA A 116 -7.83 -5.03 -9.09
N ALA A 117 -8.69 -4.48 -8.21
CA ALA A 117 -8.47 -3.17 -7.62
C ALA A 117 -7.56 -3.19 -6.39
N GLY A 118 -7.78 -4.11 -5.45
CA GLY A 118 -6.99 -4.27 -4.23
C GLY A 118 -5.67 -4.96 -4.53
N LEU A 119 -5.70 -6.30 -4.48
CA LEU A 119 -4.53 -7.18 -4.62
C LEU A 119 -3.67 -6.90 -5.86
N PHE A 120 -4.23 -6.39 -6.95
CA PHE A 120 -3.45 -6.08 -8.14
C PHE A 120 -3.09 -4.59 -8.28
N ALA A 121 -4.08 -3.72 -8.47
CA ALA A 121 -3.81 -2.34 -8.84
C ALA A 121 -3.23 -1.52 -7.68
N LEU A 122 -3.84 -1.54 -6.49
CA LEU A 122 -3.32 -0.81 -5.32
C LEU A 122 -1.92 -1.30 -4.96
N GLU A 123 -1.68 -2.60 -4.91
CA GLU A 123 -0.35 -3.16 -4.59
C GLU A 123 0.71 -2.76 -5.61
N SER A 124 0.34 -2.69 -6.89
CA SER A 124 1.26 -2.22 -7.93
C SER A 124 1.64 -0.74 -7.77
N ILE A 125 0.70 0.07 -7.27
CA ILE A 125 0.95 1.48 -6.95
C ILE A 125 1.85 1.58 -5.72
N ALA A 126 1.46 0.89 -4.64
CA ALA A 126 2.17 0.88 -3.37
C ALA A 126 3.62 0.47 -3.58
N TYR A 127 3.86 -0.64 -4.29
CA TYR A 127 5.19 -1.12 -4.62
C TYR A 127 6.04 -0.06 -5.35
N GLY A 128 5.49 0.59 -6.38
CA GLY A 128 6.21 1.61 -7.15
C GLY A 128 6.47 2.91 -6.37
N VAL A 129 5.52 3.31 -5.52
CA VAL A 129 5.70 4.46 -4.61
C VAL A 129 6.77 4.15 -3.56
N ASN A 130 6.75 2.94 -3.01
CA ASN A 130 7.73 2.47 -2.05
C ASN A 130 9.14 2.42 -2.64
N GLU A 131 9.32 2.02 -3.91
CA GLU A 131 10.63 2.08 -4.57
C GLU A 131 11.20 3.50 -4.62
N ASN A 132 10.38 4.49 -4.96
CA ASN A 132 10.80 5.89 -4.94
C ASN A 132 11.12 6.36 -3.51
N PHE A 133 10.31 5.96 -2.53
CA PHE A 133 10.51 6.33 -1.14
C PHE A 133 11.80 5.72 -0.56
N ILE A 134 12.09 4.45 -0.86
CA ILE A 134 13.35 3.79 -0.51
C ILE A 134 14.55 4.53 -1.12
N ALA A 135 14.47 4.87 -2.41
CA ALA A 135 15.55 5.61 -3.09
C ALA A 135 15.79 6.98 -2.44
N TYR A 136 14.70 7.66 -2.07
CA TYR A 136 14.76 8.93 -1.36
C TYR A 136 15.41 8.79 0.03
N CYS A 137 14.94 7.85 0.87
CA CYS A 137 15.50 7.59 2.21
C CYS A 137 16.99 7.23 2.14
N ARG A 138 17.39 6.41 1.16
CA ARG A 138 18.80 6.05 0.94
C ARG A 138 19.65 7.27 0.60
N ALA A 139 19.16 8.17 -0.24
CA ALA A 139 19.87 9.40 -0.59
C ALA A 139 20.06 10.35 0.61
N HIS A 140 19.26 10.21 1.66
CA HIS A 140 19.27 11.04 2.86
C HIS A 140 19.83 10.32 4.10
N GLY A 141 20.35 9.10 3.95
CA GLY A 141 20.98 8.35 5.04
C GLY A 141 20.01 7.73 6.05
N ASP A 142 18.72 7.58 5.69
CA ASP A 142 17.73 6.89 6.52
C ASP A 142 17.77 5.37 6.28
N ASP A 143 18.89 4.75 6.68
CA ASP A 143 19.15 3.32 6.49
C ASP A 143 18.16 2.42 7.23
N GLU A 144 17.55 2.92 8.30
CA GLU A 144 16.55 2.17 9.07
C GLU A 144 15.23 2.05 8.32
N THR A 145 14.73 3.14 7.74
CA THR A 145 13.52 3.09 6.90
C THR A 145 13.78 2.26 5.64
N VAL A 146 14.95 2.42 5.00
CA VAL A 146 15.33 1.58 3.85
C VAL A 146 15.27 0.09 4.20
N ARG A 147 15.90 -0.30 5.32
CA ARG A 147 15.90 -1.70 5.77
C ARG A 147 14.49 -2.20 6.04
N LEU A 148 13.66 -1.43 6.74
CA LEU A 148 12.27 -1.78 7.02
C LEU A 148 11.52 -2.12 5.72
N TYR A 149 11.57 -1.24 4.74
CA TYR A 149 10.84 -1.41 3.50
C TYR A 149 11.40 -2.55 2.63
N GLU A 150 12.72 -2.69 2.50
CA GLU A 150 13.33 -3.73 1.66
C GLU A 150 13.22 -5.14 2.23
N THR A 151 13.14 -5.28 3.56
CA THR A 151 13.18 -6.60 4.22
C THR A 151 11.81 -7.15 4.60
N ILE A 152 10.81 -6.29 4.78
CA ILE A 152 9.48 -6.69 5.23
C ILE A 152 8.40 -6.23 4.26
N ILE A 153 8.21 -4.90 4.12
CA ILE A 153 7.08 -4.33 3.38
C ILE A 153 7.11 -4.75 1.91
N GLN A 154 8.13 -4.37 1.13
CA GLN A 154 8.21 -4.66 -0.31
C GLN A 154 8.07 -6.15 -0.67
N PRO A 155 8.69 -7.10 0.07
CA PRO A 155 8.44 -8.52 -0.15
C PRO A 155 6.96 -8.92 -0.03
N GLU A 156 6.25 -8.41 0.98
CA GLU A 156 4.84 -8.72 1.23
C GLU A 156 3.92 -8.09 0.17
N GLU A 157 4.15 -6.83 -0.22
CA GLU A 157 3.41 -6.16 -1.31
C GLU A 157 3.50 -6.96 -2.63
N ARG A 158 4.69 -7.50 -2.90
CA ARG A 158 4.91 -8.33 -4.09
C ARG A 158 4.14 -9.65 -4.01
N GLU A 159 3.99 -10.23 -2.83
CA GLU A 159 3.19 -11.44 -2.64
C GLU A 159 1.71 -11.16 -2.89
N HIS A 160 1.17 -10.05 -2.39
CA HIS A 160 -0.21 -9.64 -2.66
C HIS A 160 -0.45 -9.40 -4.15
N GLN A 161 0.48 -8.68 -4.81
CA GLN A 161 0.44 -8.47 -6.26
C GLN A 161 0.46 -9.78 -7.05
N ALA A 162 1.28 -10.74 -6.63
CA ALA A 162 1.37 -12.04 -7.30
C ALA A 162 0.06 -12.82 -7.17
N ILE A 163 -0.60 -12.75 -6.01
CA ILE A 163 -1.93 -13.35 -5.80
C ILE A 163 -2.97 -12.67 -6.70
N GLY A 164 -2.95 -11.34 -6.82
CA GLY A 164 -3.88 -10.60 -7.68
C GLY A 164 -3.73 -10.87 -9.18
N ARG A 165 -2.60 -11.45 -9.62
CA ARG A 165 -2.35 -11.83 -11.02
C ARG A 165 -2.80 -13.25 -11.37
N ALA A 166 -2.90 -14.13 -10.39
CA ALA A 166 -3.17 -15.56 -10.56
C ALA A 166 -4.63 -15.84 -10.94
#